data_AF-A0A4R2IPD2-F1
#
_entry.id   AF-A0A4R2IPD2-F1
#
_cell.length_a   1.000
_cell.length_b   1.000
_cell.length_c   1.000
_cell.angle_alpha   90.00
_cell.angle_beta   90.00
_cell.angle_gamma   90.00
#
_symmetry.space_group_name_H-M   'P 1'
#
loop_
_entity.id
_entity.type
_entity.pdbx_description
1 polymer ?
#
loop_
_entity_poly.entity_id
_entity_poly.type
_entity_poly.pdbx_seq_one_letter_code
_entity_poly.pdbx_strand_id
1 'polypeptide(L)'
;MRKLLLLAATLLAAGSIIPSAVASASPQPRVQAGPTASQLLAKTTSCKQISNGKYKTDDETGRTVAVCDANGAVFWKADMDIDCDGVRTSRCNENTDCCFQADTAFHTSKDKPLTADVTHYIVVPSTSSIWRYPSSGLKGAGSCAVIFNNKVLYAVIGDTGPTQIIGEASYATARDLGINPDPSNGGVDSGVTYICFKNSTVSPIESNSAADSVGAAKAQAFVNNN
;
A
#
# COMPACT_ATOMS: atom_id res chain seq x y z
N MET A 1 63.78 -69.03 22.19
CA MET A 1 63.57 -68.52 20.82
C MET A 1 63.42 -67.00 20.90
N ARG A 2 63.78 -66.33 19.81
CA ARG A 2 64.15 -64.92 19.67
C ARG A 2 62.92 -63.98 19.63
N LYS A 3 63.14 -62.69 19.93
CA LYS A 3 62.33 -61.47 19.55
C LYS A 3 61.25 -61.02 20.55
N LEU A 4 60.92 -59.75 20.76
CA LEU A 4 61.44 -58.42 20.37
C LEU A 4 60.71 -57.40 21.30
N LEU A 5 61.31 -56.24 21.60
CA LEU A 5 60.63 -55.10 22.22
C LEU A 5 59.48 -54.56 21.34
N LEU A 6 58.47 -53.97 21.98
CA LEU A 6 57.78 -52.76 21.50
C LEU A 6 57.19 -51.96 22.67
N LEU A 7 57.78 -50.78 22.93
CA LEU A 7 57.16 -49.69 23.68
C LEU A 7 56.09 -49.05 22.81
N ALA A 8 54.92 -48.76 23.37
CA ALA A 8 53.98 -47.80 22.82
C ALA A 8 53.58 -46.83 23.93
N ALA A 9 54.06 -45.59 23.82
CA ALA A 9 53.68 -44.47 24.67
C ALA A 9 52.30 -43.96 24.25
N THR A 10 51.32 -44.03 25.14
CA THR A 10 50.01 -43.40 24.97
C THR A 10 50.09 -41.93 25.40
N LEU A 11 50.02 -41.01 24.42
CA LEU A 11 49.84 -39.58 24.68
C LEU A 11 48.44 -39.31 25.26
N LEU A 12 48.39 -38.61 26.39
CA LEU A 12 47.19 -37.91 26.87
C LEU A 12 46.97 -36.65 26.03
N ALA A 13 45.87 -36.57 25.29
CA ALA A 13 45.39 -35.31 24.71
C ALA A 13 44.36 -34.69 25.66
N ALA A 14 44.74 -33.62 26.34
CA ALA A 14 43.83 -32.77 27.10
C ALA A 14 42.97 -31.95 26.12
N GLY A 15 41.66 -32.22 26.07
CA GLY A 15 40.70 -31.47 25.27
C GLY A 15 40.38 -30.12 25.91
N SER A 16 40.85 -29.03 25.30
CA SER A 16 40.47 -27.66 25.65
C SER A 16 39.05 -27.37 25.16
N ILE A 17 38.13 -27.11 26.08
CA ILE A 17 36.76 -26.69 25.76
C ILE A 17 36.80 -25.19 25.41
N ILE A 18 36.67 -24.86 24.13
CA ILE A 18 36.56 -23.47 23.67
C ILE A 18 35.10 -23.03 23.85
N PRO A 19 34.79 -21.94 24.58
CA PRO A 19 33.44 -21.40 24.63
C PRO A 19 33.03 -20.88 23.26
N SER A 20 31.99 -21.45 22.67
CA SER A 20 31.36 -20.91 21.47
C SER A 20 30.74 -19.55 21.80
N ALA A 21 31.32 -18.48 21.25
CA ALA A 21 30.69 -17.17 21.25
C ALA A 21 29.38 -17.27 20.48
N VAL A 22 28.25 -17.16 21.19
CA VAL A 22 26.94 -16.93 20.59
C VAL A 22 27.00 -15.59 19.86
N ALA A 23 26.98 -15.64 18.53
CA ALA A 23 26.85 -14.45 17.70
C ALA A 23 25.49 -13.80 18.04
N SER A 24 25.54 -12.63 18.67
CA SER A 24 24.37 -11.77 18.83
C SER A 24 23.80 -11.48 17.45
N ALA A 25 22.61 -12.01 17.17
CA ALA A 25 21.86 -11.67 15.97
C ALA A 25 21.67 -10.14 15.94
N SER A 26 22.14 -9.50 14.87
CA SER A 26 21.87 -8.08 14.59
C SER A 26 20.35 -7.85 14.63
N PRO A 27 19.86 -6.76 15.25
CA PRO A 27 18.45 -6.45 15.18
C PRO A 27 18.05 -6.29 13.71
N GLN A 28 17.10 -7.11 13.23
CA GLN A 28 16.43 -6.82 11.97
C GLN A 28 15.85 -5.40 12.05
N PRO A 29 15.88 -4.60 10.96
CA PRO A 29 15.22 -3.31 10.95
C PRO A 29 13.76 -3.53 11.35
N ARG A 30 13.34 -2.98 12.49
CA ARG A 30 11.92 -2.89 12.80
C ARG A 30 11.28 -2.15 11.64
N VAL A 31 10.28 -2.77 11.00
CA VAL A 31 9.38 -2.05 10.10
C VAL A 31 8.99 -0.77 10.83
N GLN A 32 9.38 0.37 10.30
CA GLN A 32 9.10 1.63 10.97
C GLN A 32 7.60 1.76 11.05
N ALA A 33 7.04 1.68 12.25
CA ALA A 33 5.64 1.96 12.46
C ALA A 33 5.42 3.40 11.98
N GLY A 34 4.64 3.56 10.92
CA GLY A 34 4.23 4.89 10.45
C GLY A 34 3.40 5.62 11.52
N PRO A 35 3.04 6.87 11.28
CA PRO A 35 2.19 7.63 12.20
C PRO A 35 0.82 6.95 12.41
N THR A 36 0.18 7.26 13.53
CA THR A 36 -1.18 6.79 13.82
C THR A 36 -2.20 7.42 12.86
N ALA A 37 -3.37 6.78 12.73
CA ALA A 37 -4.49 7.35 11.98
C ALA A 37 -4.86 8.75 12.50
N SER A 38 -4.90 8.95 13.82
CA SER A 38 -5.19 10.25 14.42
C SER A 38 -4.16 11.34 14.04
N GLN A 39 -2.87 11.00 13.99
CA GLN A 39 -1.82 11.93 13.57
C GLN A 39 -2.01 12.36 12.11
N LEU A 40 -2.35 11.43 11.22
CA LEU A 40 -2.62 11.72 9.82
C LEU A 40 -3.90 12.54 9.62
N LEU A 41 -4.99 12.14 10.28
CA LEU A 41 -6.29 12.80 10.18
C LEU A 41 -6.26 14.24 10.72
N ALA A 42 -5.43 14.51 11.73
CA ALA A 42 -5.23 15.87 12.23
C ALA A 42 -4.66 16.82 11.15
N LYS A 43 -3.92 16.29 10.17
CA LYS A 43 -3.33 17.05 9.06
C LYS A 43 -4.23 17.17 7.83
N THR A 44 -5.43 16.59 7.86
CA THR A 44 -6.40 16.61 6.75
C THR A 44 -7.73 17.27 7.14
N THR A 45 -7.69 18.21 8.09
CA THR A 45 -8.88 18.92 8.61
C THR A 45 -9.32 20.08 7.72
N SER A 46 -8.40 20.73 7.01
CA SER A 46 -8.68 21.87 6.12
C SER A 46 -8.34 21.56 4.67
N CYS A 47 -9.20 21.92 3.73
CA CYS A 47 -9.00 21.65 2.31
C CYS A 47 -8.65 22.93 1.52
N LYS A 48 -7.41 23.03 1.03
CA LYS A 48 -7.07 23.92 -0.08
C LYS A 48 -7.34 23.16 -1.38
N GLN A 49 -8.55 23.30 -1.92
CA GLN A 49 -8.97 22.55 -3.10
C GLN A 49 -8.07 22.85 -4.32
N ILE A 50 -7.65 21.79 -5.02
CA ILE A 50 -6.87 21.84 -6.28
C ILE A 50 -7.61 21.24 -7.47
N SER A 51 -8.69 20.49 -7.23
CA SER A 51 -9.60 20.10 -8.30
C SER A 51 -10.44 21.30 -8.76
N ASN A 52 -10.68 21.40 -10.06
CA ASN A 52 -11.61 22.36 -10.66
C ASN A 52 -13.05 21.82 -10.59
N GLY A 53 -13.57 21.75 -9.36
CA GLY A 53 -14.85 21.13 -9.04
C GLY A 53 -14.71 19.98 -8.05
N LYS A 54 -15.81 19.24 -7.87
CA LYS A 54 -15.91 18.10 -6.95
C LYS A 54 -16.26 16.82 -7.71
N TYR A 55 -15.88 15.69 -7.14
CA TYR A 55 -16.20 14.36 -7.61
C TYR A 55 -17.43 13.80 -6.90
N LYS A 56 -18.09 12.85 -7.55
CA LYS A 56 -19.07 11.97 -6.90
C LYS A 56 -18.34 10.80 -6.23
N THR A 57 -19.03 10.15 -5.31
CA THR A 57 -18.66 8.82 -4.79
C THR A 57 -19.23 7.73 -5.70
N ASP A 58 -20.45 7.92 -6.19
CA ASP A 58 -21.19 6.95 -7.01
C ASP A 58 -21.89 7.66 -8.17
N ASP A 59 -22.39 6.92 -9.16
CA ASP A 59 -23.03 7.52 -10.33
C ASP A 59 -24.31 8.29 -10.00
N GLU A 60 -25.08 7.82 -9.01
CA GLU A 60 -26.33 8.40 -8.55
C GLU A 60 -26.15 9.56 -7.55
N THR A 61 -24.95 9.74 -6.98
CA THR A 61 -24.73 10.73 -5.92
C THR A 61 -24.39 12.13 -6.46
N GLY A 62 -24.53 13.12 -5.57
CA GLY A 62 -24.10 14.49 -5.83
C GLY A 62 -22.58 14.64 -5.75
N ARG A 63 -22.04 15.66 -6.41
CA ARG A 63 -20.60 15.98 -6.36
C ARG A 63 -20.21 16.63 -5.04
N THR A 64 -19.58 15.90 -4.14
CA THR A 64 -19.25 16.33 -2.77
C THR A 64 -17.76 16.32 -2.48
N VAL A 65 -16.98 15.47 -3.16
CA VAL A 65 -15.57 15.21 -2.83
C VAL A 65 -14.64 16.19 -3.55
N ALA A 66 -13.92 17.01 -2.78
CA ALA A 66 -12.86 17.88 -3.31
C ALA A 66 -11.49 17.19 -3.18
N VAL A 67 -10.60 17.43 -4.15
CA VAL A 67 -9.19 17.03 -4.04
C VAL A 67 -8.42 18.19 -3.42
N CYS A 68 -7.72 17.93 -2.32
CA CYS A 68 -7.10 18.95 -1.47
C CYS A 68 -5.57 18.90 -1.55
N ASP A 69 -4.96 20.07 -1.64
CA ASP A 69 -3.51 20.26 -1.53
C ASP A 69 -3.04 20.10 -0.08
N ALA A 70 -1.86 19.53 0.09
CA ALA A 70 -1.08 19.64 1.31
C ALA A 70 0.42 19.70 0.98
N ASN A 71 1.24 20.06 1.97
CA ASN A 71 2.69 20.07 1.80
C ASN A 71 3.19 18.62 1.63
N GLY A 72 3.77 18.31 0.46
CA GLY A 72 4.26 16.98 0.13
C GLY A 72 3.17 15.92 -0.16
N ALA A 73 1.89 16.27 -0.13
CA ALA A 73 0.79 15.32 -0.36
C ALA A 73 -0.41 15.95 -1.07
N VAL A 74 -1.30 15.11 -1.56
CA VAL A 74 -2.67 15.41 -1.98
C VAL A 74 -3.59 14.51 -1.18
N PHE A 75 -4.75 15.00 -0.74
CA PHE A 75 -5.67 14.17 0.00
C PHE A 75 -7.13 14.45 -0.36
N TRP A 76 -8.00 13.49 -0.06
CA TRP A 76 -9.45 13.62 -0.15
C TRP A 76 -10.11 12.70 0.87
N LYS A 77 -11.40 12.95 1.13
CA LYS A 77 -12.25 12.11 1.98
C LYS A 77 -13.43 11.66 1.15
N ALA A 78 -13.66 10.37 1.11
CA ALA A 78 -14.66 9.74 0.27
C ALA A 78 -15.23 8.48 0.96
N ASP A 79 -16.07 7.79 0.22
CA ASP A 79 -16.40 6.37 0.33
C ASP A 79 -15.21 5.47 -0.02
N MET A 80 -15.46 4.17 -0.12
CA MET A 80 -14.61 3.21 -0.79
C MET A 80 -15.45 2.17 -1.55
N ASP A 81 -15.51 2.31 -2.87
CA ASP A 81 -15.88 1.26 -3.81
C ASP A 81 -14.74 0.26 -4.02
N ILE A 82 -15.11 -0.95 -4.42
CA ILE A 82 -14.16 -2.05 -4.64
C ILE A 82 -13.82 -2.16 -6.11
N ASP A 83 -12.55 -1.91 -6.42
CA ASP A 83 -11.97 -2.17 -7.73
C ASP A 83 -11.41 -3.60 -7.77
N CYS A 84 -11.89 -4.39 -8.74
CA CYS A 84 -11.46 -5.76 -8.96
C CYS A 84 -10.69 -5.93 -10.29
N ASP A 85 -10.25 -4.83 -10.91
CA ASP A 85 -9.61 -4.84 -12.20
C ASP A 85 -8.23 -5.54 -12.17
N GLY A 86 -7.83 -6.09 -13.32
CA GLY A 86 -6.55 -6.73 -13.55
C GLY A 86 -6.60 -8.25 -13.70
N VAL A 87 -5.71 -8.96 -13.00
CA VAL A 87 -5.58 -10.41 -13.15
C VAL A 87 -6.80 -11.12 -12.58
N ARG A 88 -7.48 -11.89 -13.44
CA ARG A 88 -8.61 -12.75 -13.05
C ARG A 88 -8.21 -13.69 -11.90
N THR A 89 -9.00 -13.69 -10.84
CA THR A 89 -8.93 -14.64 -9.72
C THR A 89 -10.29 -15.23 -9.40
N SER A 90 -10.36 -16.07 -8.36
CA SER A 90 -11.65 -16.54 -7.82
C SER A 90 -12.47 -15.44 -7.14
N ARG A 91 -11.86 -14.32 -6.75
CA ARG A 91 -12.50 -13.20 -6.05
C ARG A 91 -12.78 -12.00 -6.96
N CYS A 92 -11.96 -11.82 -7.99
CA CYS A 92 -12.10 -10.75 -8.97
C CYS A 92 -12.15 -11.34 -10.38
N ASN A 93 -13.35 -11.33 -10.96
CA ASN A 93 -13.66 -11.74 -12.32
C ASN A 93 -15.07 -11.24 -12.72
N GLU A 94 -15.45 -11.45 -13.97
CA GLU A 94 -16.72 -10.99 -14.56
C GLU A 94 -17.98 -11.59 -13.91
N ASN A 95 -17.84 -12.67 -13.12
CA ASN A 95 -18.98 -13.25 -12.39
C ASN A 95 -19.11 -12.71 -10.97
N THR A 96 -18.09 -12.05 -10.43
CA THR A 96 -18.09 -11.46 -9.09
C THR A 96 -18.25 -9.94 -9.15
N ASP A 97 -17.77 -9.33 -10.23
CA ASP A 97 -17.81 -7.90 -10.50
C ASP A 97 -18.38 -7.66 -11.90
N CYS A 98 -19.49 -6.91 -12.00
CA CYS A 98 -20.15 -6.62 -13.27
C CYS A 98 -19.37 -5.64 -14.15
N CYS A 99 -18.41 -4.93 -13.56
CA CYS A 99 -17.59 -3.90 -14.20
C CYS A 99 -16.15 -4.37 -14.45
N PHE A 100 -15.80 -5.61 -14.12
CA PHE A 100 -14.44 -6.16 -14.21
C PHE A 100 -13.79 -5.89 -15.57
N GLN A 101 -12.56 -5.38 -15.52
CA GLN A 101 -11.63 -5.29 -16.64
C GLN A 101 -10.41 -6.18 -16.39
N ALA A 102 -9.94 -6.85 -17.44
CA ALA A 102 -8.80 -7.77 -17.36
C ALA A 102 -7.42 -7.06 -17.36
N ASP A 103 -7.39 -5.76 -17.08
CA ASP A 103 -6.21 -4.92 -17.12
C ASP A 103 -6.26 -3.85 -16.02
N THR A 104 -5.13 -3.24 -15.68
CA THR A 104 -5.04 -2.10 -14.75
C THR A 104 -4.19 -1.01 -15.37
N ALA A 105 -4.50 0.27 -15.14
CA ALA A 105 -3.75 1.38 -15.76
C ALA A 105 -2.24 1.37 -15.48
N PHE A 106 -1.79 0.76 -14.37
CA PHE A 106 -0.37 0.59 -14.07
C PHE A 106 -0.01 -0.88 -13.82
N HIS A 107 1.02 -1.34 -14.53
CA HIS A 107 1.45 -2.73 -14.47
C HIS A 107 2.54 -2.99 -13.44
N THR A 108 2.61 -4.25 -13.00
CA THR A 108 3.71 -4.86 -12.24
C THR A 108 5.07 -4.62 -12.88
N SER A 109 6.14 -4.86 -12.12
CA SER A 109 7.52 -4.83 -12.62
C SER A 109 7.81 -5.75 -13.81
N LYS A 110 6.90 -6.67 -14.14
CA LYS A 110 6.97 -7.61 -15.26
C LYS A 110 5.96 -7.31 -16.38
N ASP A 111 5.40 -6.11 -16.41
CA ASP A 111 4.44 -5.66 -17.42
C ASP A 111 3.19 -6.56 -17.48
N LYS A 112 2.62 -6.82 -16.30
CA LYS A 112 1.33 -7.50 -16.12
C LYS A 112 0.38 -6.61 -15.32
N PRO A 113 -0.94 -6.72 -15.53
CA PRO A 113 -1.91 -6.08 -14.65
C PRO A 113 -1.68 -6.45 -13.19
N LEU A 114 -2.11 -5.60 -12.27
CA LEU A 114 -2.10 -5.93 -10.84
C LEU A 114 -3.12 -7.03 -10.53
N THR A 115 -3.01 -7.64 -9.36
CA THR A 115 -3.95 -8.67 -8.90
C THR A 115 -4.73 -8.09 -7.71
N ALA A 116 -5.96 -7.65 -7.93
CA ALA A 116 -6.75 -6.84 -6.99
C ALA A 116 -6.94 -7.47 -5.60
N ASP A 117 -7.09 -8.80 -5.50
CA ASP A 117 -7.24 -9.52 -4.22
C ASP A 117 -5.91 -9.81 -3.50
N VAL A 118 -4.78 -9.40 -4.09
CA VAL A 118 -3.43 -9.52 -3.53
C VAL A 118 -2.78 -8.15 -3.28
N THR A 119 -2.78 -7.26 -4.27
CA THR A 119 -2.03 -5.99 -4.24
C THR A 119 -2.83 -4.88 -3.59
N HIS A 120 -2.22 -4.16 -2.66
CA HIS A 120 -2.80 -2.95 -2.07
C HIS A 120 -2.65 -1.76 -3.02
N TYR A 121 -3.73 -1.41 -3.71
CA TYR A 121 -3.78 -0.18 -4.49
C TYR A 121 -5.06 0.62 -4.27
N ILE A 122 -4.98 1.89 -4.65
CA ILE A 122 -6.10 2.80 -4.82
C ILE A 122 -6.25 3.16 -6.29
N VAL A 123 -7.44 3.63 -6.63
CA VAL A 123 -7.78 4.14 -7.95
C VAL A 123 -7.89 5.65 -7.87
N VAL A 124 -7.21 6.36 -8.77
CA VAL A 124 -7.39 7.82 -8.93
C VAL A 124 -8.30 8.09 -10.13
N PRO A 125 -9.07 9.17 -10.17
CA PRO A 125 -9.89 9.46 -11.33
C PRO A 125 -9.00 9.65 -12.57
N SER A 126 -9.45 9.14 -13.72
CA SER A 126 -8.81 9.42 -15.00
C SER A 126 -8.69 10.94 -15.23
N THR A 127 -7.58 11.36 -15.84
CA THR A 127 -7.29 12.79 -16.00
C THR A 127 -8.38 13.50 -16.78
N SER A 128 -8.90 14.61 -16.25
CA SER A 128 -9.99 15.36 -16.85
C SER A 128 -9.83 16.86 -16.63
N SER A 129 -10.84 17.65 -16.99
CA SER A 129 -10.91 19.07 -16.66
C SER A 129 -11.17 19.32 -15.16
N ILE A 130 -11.59 18.30 -14.39
CA ILE A 130 -11.75 18.39 -12.94
C ILE A 130 -10.39 18.28 -12.26
N TRP A 131 -9.59 17.27 -12.60
CA TRP A 131 -8.26 17.10 -12.03
C TRP A 131 -7.35 16.27 -12.93
N ARG A 132 -6.05 16.57 -12.87
CA ARG A 132 -4.98 15.84 -13.54
C ARG A 132 -3.97 15.44 -12.48
N TYR A 133 -4.07 14.22 -11.95
CA TYR A 133 -3.18 13.75 -10.87
C TYR A 133 -1.68 13.91 -11.17
N PRO A 134 -1.17 13.77 -12.43
CA PRO A 134 0.24 14.01 -12.73
C PRO A 134 0.69 15.45 -12.46
N SER A 135 -0.19 16.42 -12.71
CA SER A 135 0.09 17.84 -12.45
C SER A 135 0.19 18.16 -10.95
N SER A 136 -0.27 17.25 -10.08
CA SER A 136 -0.13 17.37 -8.63
C SER A 136 1.07 16.58 -8.08
N GLY A 137 1.95 16.07 -8.95
CA GLY A 137 3.13 15.29 -8.54
C GLY A 137 2.79 13.85 -8.14
N LEU A 138 1.62 13.34 -8.52
CA LEU A 138 1.26 11.93 -8.36
C LEU A 138 1.53 11.16 -9.66
N LYS A 139 1.72 9.85 -9.57
CA LYS A 139 1.91 8.96 -10.72
C LYS A 139 1.57 7.53 -10.34
N GLY A 140 1.44 6.65 -11.33
CA GLY A 140 1.41 5.20 -11.10
C GLY A 140 2.59 4.74 -10.25
N ALA A 141 2.33 3.75 -9.39
CA ALA A 141 3.23 3.32 -8.33
C ALA A 141 3.55 4.40 -7.26
N GLY A 142 2.89 5.56 -7.28
CA GLY A 142 2.96 6.53 -6.19
C GLY A 142 2.37 5.93 -4.91
N SER A 143 2.90 6.30 -3.75
CA SER A 143 2.46 5.78 -2.45
C SER A 143 1.34 6.64 -1.86
N CYS A 144 0.33 5.99 -1.28
CA CYS A 144 -0.76 6.61 -0.55
C CYS A 144 -0.97 5.93 0.80
N ALA A 145 -1.38 6.69 1.82
CA ALA A 145 -1.98 6.17 3.03
C ALA A 145 -3.51 6.17 2.89
N VAL A 146 -4.15 5.07 3.23
CA VAL A 146 -5.60 4.90 3.25
C VAL A 146 -6.03 4.66 4.70
N ILE A 147 -6.93 5.49 5.19
CA ILE A 147 -7.30 5.53 6.61
C ILE A 147 -8.78 5.25 6.75
N PHE A 148 -9.12 4.24 7.56
CA PHE A 148 -10.49 3.89 7.89
C PHE A 148 -10.54 3.24 9.28
N ASN A 149 -11.53 3.58 10.11
CA ASN A 149 -11.74 3.01 11.44
C ASN A 149 -10.45 2.88 12.29
N ASN A 150 -9.68 3.97 12.37
CA ASN A 150 -8.42 4.08 13.12
C ASN A 150 -7.28 3.16 12.62
N LYS A 151 -7.44 2.53 11.46
CA LYS A 151 -6.38 1.79 10.76
C LYS A 151 -5.73 2.67 9.70
N VAL A 152 -4.46 2.40 9.43
CA VAL A 152 -3.70 2.97 8.33
C VAL A 152 -3.18 1.82 7.50
N LEU A 153 -3.46 1.85 6.21
CA LEU A 153 -2.91 0.91 5.21
C LEU A 153 -2.16 1.73 4.16
N TYR A 154 -1.02 1.22 3.70
CA TYR A 154 -0.25 1.87 2.64
C TYR A 154 -0.45 1.14 1.32
N ALA A 155 -0.90 1.89 0.32
CA ALA A 155 -1.25 1.38 -0.98
C ALA A 155 -0.51 2.16 -2.08
N VAL A 156 -0.45 1.59 -3.27
CA VAL A 156 0.03 2.29 -4.46
C VAL A 156 -1.11 2.92 -5.24
N ILE A 157 -0.83 3.92 -6.08
CA ILE A 157 -1.71 4.28 -7.19
C ILE A 157 -1.55 3.18 -8.24
N GLY A 158 -2.55 2.30 -8.34
CA GLY A 158 -2.51 1.09 -9.16
C GLY A 158 -3.41 1.17 -10.40
N ASP A 159 -4.48 1.96 -10.34
CA ASP A 159 -5.39 2.12 -11.47
C ASP A 159 -5.90 3.56 -11.64
N THR A 160 -6.65 3.78 -12.72
CA THR A 160 -7.41 4.98 -12.98
C THR A 160 -8.87 4.67 -13.30
N GLY A 161 -9.79 5.30 -12.57
CA GLY A 161 -11.23 5.08 -12.69
C GLY A 161 -11.92 6.12 -13.58
N PRO A 162 -13.26 6.21 -13.54
CA PRO A 162 -14.05 7.18 -14.28
C PRO A 162 -13.62 8.63 -14.01
N THR A 163 -13.85 9.51 -14.99
CA THR A 163 -13.37 10.91 -14.91
C THR A 163 -14.11 11.79 -13.89
N GLN A 164 -15.18 11.29 -13.26
CA GLN A 164 -16.08 12.04 -12.37
C GLN A 164 -16.40 11.36 -11.04
N ILE A 165 -15.91 10.13 -10.83
CA ILE A 165 -16.05 9.35 -9.60
C ILE A 165 -14.68 9.28 -8.91
N ILE A 166 -14.66 9.28 -7.58
CA ILE A 166 -13.47 9.09 -6.77
C ILE A 166 -13.84 8.34 -5.50
N GLY A 167 -12.98 7.43 -5.07
CA GLY A 167 -13.22 6.64 -3.86
C GLY A 167 -13.12 5.15 -4.12
N GLU A 168 -12.19 4.69 -4.97
CA GLU A 168 -12.09 3.28 -5.32
C GLU A 168 -10.76 2.70 -4.82
N ALA A 169 -10.77 1.45 -4.38
CA ALA A 169 -9.56 0.73 -3.98
C ALA A 169 -9.68 -0.77 -4.19
N SER A 170 -8.53 -1.46 -4.26
CA SER A 170 -8.50 -2.89 -4.53
C SER A 170 -9.21 -3.72 -3.47
N TYR A 171 -9.71 -4.90 -3.86
CA TYR A 171 -10.23 -5.92 -2.95
C TYR A 171 -9.30 -6.14 -1.73
N ALA A 172 -7.99 -6.25 -1.95
CA ALA A 172 -7.02 -6.45 -0.88
C ALA A 172 -6.95 -5.27 0.09
N THR A 173 -6.99 -4.03 -0.43
CA THR A 173 -7.00 -2.81 0.38
C THR A 173 -8.24 -2.77 1.29
N ALA A 174 -9.42 -3.01 0.73
CA ALA A 174 -10.67 -3.02 1.49
C ALA A 174 -10.66 -4.11 2.58
N ARG A 175 -10.29 -5.34 2.22
CA ARG A 175 -10.22 -6.48 3.14
C ARG A 175 -9.35 -6.16 4.36
N ASP A 176 -8.16 -5.62 4.13
CA ASP A 176 -7.17 -5.42 5.20
C ASP A 176 -7.46 -4.16 6.03
N LEU A 177 -8.24 -3.21 5.50
CA LEU A 177 -8.88 -2.14 6.28
C LEU A 177 -10.09 -2.64 7.09
N GLY A 178 -10.65 -3.80 6.75
CA GLY A 178 -11.86 -4.35 7.37
C GLY A 178 -13.15 -3.76 6.80
N ILE A 179 -13.10 -3.34 5.54
CA ILE A 179 -14.25 -3.00 4.70
C ILE A 179 -14.67 -4.29 3.98
N ASN A 180 -15.96 -4.51 3.75
CA ASN A 180 -16.44 -5.66 2.98
C ASN A 180 -15.84 -5.58 1.56
N PRO A 181 -14.97 -6.51 1.13
CA PRO A 181 -14.28 -6.39 -0.15
C PRO A 181 -15.08 -6.98 -1.32
N ASP A 182 -16.34 -7.36 -1.13
CA ASP A 182 -17.18 -7.88 -2.22
C ASP A 182 -17.51 -6.75 -3.22
N PRO A 183 -17.12 -6.83 -4.50
CA PRO A 183 -17.40 -5.77 -5.46
C PRO A 183 -18.88 -5.61 -5.82
N SER A 184 -19.73 -6.60 -5.54
CA SER A 184 -21.17 -6.50 -5.80
C SER A 184 -21.98 -5.84 -4.67
N ASN A 185 -21.49 -5.89 -3.42
CA ASN A 185 -22.27 -5.45 -2.24
C ASN A 185 -21.42 -4.91 -1.07
N GLY A 186 -20.11 -4.77 -1.30
CA GLY A 186 -19.15 -4.32 -0.32
C GLY A 186 -18.93 -2.82 -0.38
N GLY A 187 -17.74 -2.41 0.04
CA GLY A 187 -17.39 -1.01 0.17
C GLY A 187 -17.93 -0.36 1.45
N VAL A 188 -17.86 0.97 1.47
CA VAL A 188 -18.42 1.81 2.54
C VAL A 188 -18.74 3.21 2.01
N ASP A 189 -19.93 3.72 2.30
CA ASP A 189 -20.43 5.00 1.76
C ASP A 189 -19.66 6.26 2.20
N SER A 190 -18.81 6.16 3.24
CA SER A 190 -18.01 7.29 3.72
C SER A 190 -16.96 6.88 4.77
N GLY A 191 -16.11 7.84 5.13
CA GLY A 191 -15.21 7.74 6.28
C GLY A 191 -13.79 7.32 5.92
N VAL A 192 -13.50 7.15 4.62
CA VAL A 192 -12.16 6.85 4.13
C VAL A 192 -11.43 8.14 3.82
N THR A 193 -10.20 8.25 4.33
CA THR A 193 -9.29 9.34 3.96
C THR A 193 -8.11 8.78 3.18
N TYR A 194 -7.89 9.34 1.99
CA TYR A 194 -6.79 9.00 1.10
C TYR A 194 -5.77 10.13 1.16
N ILE A 195 -4.50 9.80 1.42
CA ILE A 195 -3.38 10.75 1.45
C ILE A 195 -2.29 10.23 0.53
N CYS A 196 -2.20 10.78 -0.68
CA CYS A 196 -1.22 10.38 -1.69
C CYS A 196 -0.01 11.31 -1.68
N PHE A 197 1.18 10.72 -1.57
CA PHE A 197 2.42 11.46 -1.36
C PHE A 197 3.06 11.88 -2.68
N LYS A 198 3.30 13.18 -2.83
CA LYS A 198 3.88 13.77 -4.04
C LYS A 198 5.30 13.23 -4.27
N ASN A 199 5.63 13.01 -5.54
CA ASN A 199 6.95 12.55 -6.00
C ASN A 199 7.44 11.29 -5.26
N SER A 200 6.51 10.42 -4.87
CA SER A 200 6.81 9.12 -4.28
C SER A 200 6.80 8.03 -5.36
N THR A 201 7.45 6.91 -5.08
CA THR A 201 7.44 5.72 -5.95
C THR A 201 7.69 4.50 -5.09
N VAL A 202 6.83 3.50 -5.25
CA VAL A 202 6.99 2.15 -4.72
C VAL A 202 7.58 1.29 -5.83
N SER A 203 8.60 0.51 -5.50
CA SER A 203 9.22 -0.42 -6.45
C SER A 203 9.63 -1.69 -5.73
N PRO A 204 9.19 -2.88 -6.19
CA PRO A 204 8.22 -3.07 -7.27
C PRO A 204 6.79 -2.66 -6.84
N ILE A 205 5.94 -2.21 -7.78
CA ILE A 205 4.58 -1.70 -7.50
C ILE A 205 3.69 -2.76 -6.84
N GLU A 206 3.88 -4.04 -7.19
CA GLU A 206 3.13 -5.17 -6.64
C GLU A 206 3.54 -5.60 -5.23
N SER A 207 4.56 -4.97 -4.63
CA SER A 207 5.03 -5.34 -3.30
C SER A 207 4.34 -4.52 -2.22
N ASN A 208 3.38 -5.14 -1.52
CA ASN A 208 2.74 -4.54 -0.34
C ASN A 208 3.77 -4.16 0.74
N SER A 209 4.83 -4.96 0.92
CA SER A 209 5.90 -4.62 1.89
C SER A 209 6.74 -3.40 1.46
N ALA A 210 6.90 -3.17 0.15
CA ALA A 210 7.52 -1.94 -0.35
C ALA A 210 6.56 -0.75 -0.19
N ALA A 211 5.26 -0.95 -0.41
CA ALA A 211 4.24 0.05 -0.15
C ALA A 211 4.22 0.46 1.32
N ASP A 212 4.30 -0.49 2.24
CA ASP A 212 4.41 -0.24 3.69
C ASP A 212 5.64 0.58 4.05
N SER A 213 6.82 0.17 3.55
CA SER A 213 8.08 0.84 3.86
C SER A 213 8.11 2.29 3.34
N VAL A 214 7.77 2.49 2.07
CA VAL A 214 7.74 3.81 1.44
C VAL A 214 6.62 4.67 2.03
N GLY A 215 5.43 4.08 2.19
CA GLY A 215 4.25 4.76 2.70
C GLY A 215 4.43 5.23 4.13
N ALA A 216 4.92 4.38 5.03
CA ALA A 216 5.20 4.76 6.42
C ALA A 216 6.21 5.91 6.52
N ALA A 217 7.28 5.86 5.72
CA ALA A 217 8.28 6.93 5.69
C ALA A 217 7.69 8.26 5.17
N LYS A 218 6.89 8.21 4.10
CA LYS A 218 6.25 9.40 3.53
C LYS A 218 5.15 9.97 4.43
N ALA A 219 4.39 9.10 5.08
CA ALA A 219 3.39 9.47 6.07
C ALA A 219 4.02 10.16 7.28
N GLN A 220 5.13 9.64 7.79
CA GLN A 220 5.86 10.29 8.88
C GLN A 220 6.37 11.68 8.46
N ALA A 221 6.93 11.80 7.26
CA ALA A 221 7.35 13.09 6.73
C ALA A 221 6.16 14.06 6.55
N PHE A 222 5.00 13.57 6.12
CA PHE A 222 3.79 14.37 5.99
C PHE A 222 3.33 14.95 7.33
N VAL A 223 3.29 14.12 8.39
CA VAL A 223 2.94 14.55 9.75
C VAL A 223 3.92 15.57 10.31
N ASN A 224 5.21 15.45 9.99
CA ASN A 224 6.23 16.37 10.48
C ASN A 224 6.21 17.75 9.78
N ASN A 225 5.56 17.86 8.61
CA ASN A 225 5.71 19.02 7.71
C ASN A 225 4.38 19.73 7.36
N ASN A 226 3.27 19.30 7.95
CA ASN A 226 1.94 19.95 7.93
C ASN A 226 1.48 20.11 9.38
#